data_AF-A0A2V5Y2H1-F1
#
_entry.id   AF-A0A2V5Y2H1-F1
#
_cell.length_a   1.000
_cell.length_b   1.000
_cell.length_c   1.000
_cell.angle_alpha   90.00
_cell.angle_beta   90.00
_cell.angle_gamma   90.00
#
_symmetry.space_group_name_H-M   'P 1'
#
loop_
_entity.id
_entity.type
_entity.pdbx_description
1 polymer ?
#
loop_
_entity_poly.entity_id
_entity_poly.type
_entity_poly.pdbx_seq_one_letter_code
_entity_poly.pdbx_strand_id
1 'polypeptide(L)'
;MNPSSTIVGENVARDSSALTDSRLAARCAEIALQAFLEYQTRFHAITQRARERFLARDWPGSFDDAAERLHFYNDVLDSLTNRIRQLMGVRLPERNIWTGIKAVYSSLIAVSPAWEIAETFFNSLTRRVFATAGVDQAIEFIDTDFDAPPTSAPINITKTYRGQSLAELLYSALTEVFDETCWDDLPKTAELASARIEAARPPKNPQLELEVVTSVFYRGRGAYLIGRVLREGEPPLPIAACLRHEDERGIVFDALLRGDVDLAILFSFTRSYFRVVVECPYRLVRYLQQLMPRKRLIDLYNAIGFHRHGKTEFYRDFIAHLRKSSDRF
;
A
#
# COMPACT_ATOMS: atom_id res chain seq x y z
N MET A 1 40.88 22.15 -6.92
CA MET A 1 40.32 21.31 -8.01
C MET A 1 40.70 19.87 -7.70
N ASN A 2 39.73 19.03 -7.33
CA ASN A 2 39.97 17.65 -6.90
C ASN A 2 40.02 16.73 -8.13
N PRO A 3 41.13 16.05 -8.44
CA PRO A 3 41.25 15.15 -9.59
C PRO A 3 40.54 13.80 -9.41
N SER A 4 39.96 13.53 -8.24
CA SER A 4 39.34 12.24 -7.91
C SER A 4 37.95 12.03 -8.48
N SER A 5 37.24 13.07 -8.95
CA SER A 5 35.90 12.91 -9.53
C SER A 5 35.91 12.47 -11.00
N THR A 6 37.00 12.72 -11.72
CA THR A 6 37.10 12.42 -13.16
C THR A 6 37.40 10.93 -13.42
N ILE A 7 38.19 10.29 -12.56
CA ILE A 7 38.65 8.90 -12.75
C ILE A 7 37.51 7.89 -12.53
N VAL A 8 36.57 8.17 -11.62
CA VAL A 8 35.41 7.29 -11.37
C VAL A 8 34.42 7.36 -12.54
N GLY A 9 34.22 8.55 -13.14
CA GLY A 9 33.35 8.72 -14.30
C GLY A 9 33.87 8.05 -15.58
N GLU A 10 35.18 8.07 -15.82
CA GLU A 10 35.80 7.44 -17.01
C GLU A 10 35.79 5.91 -16.95
N ASN A 11 35.96 5.30 -15.76
CA ASN A 11 35.93 3.85 -15.61
C ASN A 11 34.52 3.25 -15.81
N VAL A 12 33.48 3.93 -15.30
CA VAL A 12 32.08 3.49 -15.50
C VAL A 12 31.64 3.61 -16.96
N ALA A 13 32.07 4.68 -17.65
CA ALA A 13 31.78 4.88 -19.07
C ALA A 13 32.47 3.82 -19.95
N ARG A 14 33.73 3.44 -19.65
CA ARG A 14 34.45 2.37 -20.37
C ARG A 14 33.81 0.99 -20.21
N ASP A 15 33.34 0.65 -19.01
CA ASP A 15 32.69 -0.64 -18.74
C ASP A 15 31.36 -0.81 -19.51
N SER A 16 30.59 0.28 -19.70
CA SER A 16 29.32 0.22 -20.45
C SER A 16 29.48 -0.15 -21.93
N SER A 17 30.59 0.28 -22.56
CA SER A 17 30.88 0.02 -23.98
C SER A 17 31.25 -1.44 -24.27
N ALA A 18 31.66 -2.18 -23.23
CA ALA A 18 32.05 -3.58 -23.33
C ALA A 18 30.87 -4.56 -23.10
N LEU A 19 29.73 -4.10 -22.59
CA LEU A 19 28.57 -4.94 -22.31
C LEU A 19 27.69 -5.11 -23.54
N THR A 20 27.34 -6.36 -23.85
CA THR A 20 26.30 -6.66 -24.83
C THR A 20 24.94 -6.13 -24.37
N ASP A 21 24.07 -5.77 -25.31
CA ASP A 21 22.61 -5.99 -25.32
C ASP A 21 22.01 -6.44 -23.99
N SER A 22 21.99 -7.76 -23.91
CA SER A 22 21.35 -8.53 -22.84
C SER A 22 22.03 -8.34 -21.49
N ARG A 23 23.36 -8.18 -21.44
CA ARG A 23 24.08 -7.96 -20.18
C ARG A 23 23.80 -6.57 -19.62
N LEU A 24 23.78 -5.55 -20.48
CA LEU A 24 23.40 -4.19 -20.10
C LEU A 24 21.96 -4.14 -19.60
N ALA A 25 21.04 -4.82 -20.30
CA ALA A 25 19.65 -4.94 -19.89
C ALA A 25 19.48 -5.59 -18.50
N ALA A 26 20.16 -6.72 -18.27
CA ALA A 26 20.13 -7.41 -16.98
C ALA A 26 20.66 -6.53 -15.83
N ARG A 27 21.78 -5.84 -16.05
CA ARG A 27 22.33 -4.91 -15.05
C ARG A 27 21.39 -3.74 -14.74
N CYS A 28 20.76 -3.16 -15.75
CA CYS A 28 19.78 -2.09 -15.54
C CYS A 28 18.56 -2.58 -14.75
N ALA A 29 18.08 -3.81 -15.03
CA ALA A 29 16.97 -4.42 -14.28
C ALA A 29 17.34 -4.66 -12.80
N GLU A 30 18.53 -5.18 -12.52
CA GLU A 30 19.05 -5.34 -11.15
C GLU A 30 19.12 -4.00 -10.40
N ILE A 31 19.62 -2.94 -11.07
CA ILE A 31 19.69 -1.59 -10.50
C ILE A 31 18.28 -1.04 -10.20
N ALA A 32 17.33 -1.24 -11.12
CA ALA A 32 15.95 -0.82 -10.92
C ALA A 32 15.28 -1.58 -9.77
N LEU A 33 15.55 -2.89 -9.63
CA LEU A 33 15.06 -3.69 -8.50
C LEU A 33 15.63 -3.17 -7.18
N GLN A 34 16.94 -2.93 -7.12
CA GLN A 34 17.59 -2.44 -5.92
C GLN A 34 17.00 -1.09 -5.47
N ALA A 35 16.77 -0.17 -6.40
CA ALA A 35 16.14 1.12 -6.10
C ALA A 35 14.67 0.96 -5.64
N PHE A 36 13.93 0.02 -6.22
CA PHE A 36 12.58 -0.30 -5.76
C PHE A 36 12.58 -0.85 -4.32
N LEU A 37 13.52 -1.74 -3.99
CA LEU A 37 13.68 -2.27 -2.63
C LEU A 37 14.07 -1.17 -1.64
N GLU A 38 14.97 -0.26 -2.01
CA GLU A 38 15.31 0.93 -1.21
C GLU A 38 14.08 1.80 -0.94
N TYR A 39 13.28 2.08 -1.98
CA TYR A 39 12.01 2.79 -1.84
C TYR A 39 11.08 2.07 -0.85
N GLN A 40 10.90 0.75 -1.00
CA GLN A 40 10.04 -0.02 -0.11
C GLN A 40 10.53 0.01 1.34
N THR A 41 11.83 -0.21 1.58
CA THR A 41 12.40 -0.17 2.93
C THR A 41 12.13 1.17 3.61
N ARG A 42 12.36 2.29 2.90
CA ARG A 42 12.10 3.63 3.46
C ARG A 42 10.61 3.90 3.65
N PHE A 43 9.75 3.47 2.72
CA PHE A 43 8.29 3.57 2.86
C PHE A 43 7.79 2.86 4.12
N HIS A 44 8.27 1.63 4.36
CA HIS A 44 7.91 0.83 5.52
C HIS A 44 8.44 1.45 6.82
N ALA A 45 9.69 1.92 6.82
CA ALA A 45 10.28 2.55 8.00
C ALA A 45 9.48 3.79 8.46
N ILE A 46 9.10 4.67 7.53
CA ILE A 46 8.25 5.84 7.85
C ILE A 46 6.86 5.39 8.35
N THR A 47 6.30 4.35 7.71
CA THR A 47 4.97 3.83 8.07
C THR A 47 4.94 3.20 9.46
N GLN A 48 6.00 2.51 9.87
CA GLN A 48 6.12 1.86 11.18
C GLN A 48 6.14 2.85 12.36
N ARG A 49 6.66 4.07 12.16
CA ARG A 49 6.65 5.14 13.17
C ARG A 49 5.24 5.49 13.64
N ALA A 50 4.21 5.26 12.82
CA ALA A 50 2.84 5.71 13.09
C ALA A 50 2.28 5.21 14.44
N ARG A 51 2.64 3.99 14.85
CA ARG A 51 2.24 3.43 16.15
C ARG A 51 2.83 4.23 17.30
N GLU A 52 4.14 4.46 17.28
CA GLU A 52 4.83 5.21 18.32
C GLU A 52 4.39 6.67 18.36
N ARG A 53 4.18 7.31 17.20
CA ARG A 53 3.61 8.67 17.14
C ARG A 53 2.23 8.74 17.78
N PHE A 54 1.38 7.72 17.55
CA PHE A 54 0.05 7.65 18.15
C PHE A 54 0.09 7.45 19.67
N LEU A 55 0.97 6.58 20.17
CA LEU A 55 1.15 6.34 21.60
C LEU A 55 1.79 7.54 22.31
N ALA A 56 2.77 8.20 21.70
CA ALA A 56 3.40 9.39 22.24
C ALA A 56 2.54 10.66 22.08
N ARG A 57 1.41 10.57 21.36
CA ARG A 57 0.55 11.71 20.98
C ARG A 57 1.29 12.79 20.19
N ASP A 58 2.30 12.37 19.43
CA ASP A 58 3.13 13.24 18.59
C ASP A 58 2.45 13.48 17.24
N TRP A 59 1.47 14.39 17.26
CA TRP A 59 0.74 14.80 16.06
C TRP A 59 1.59 15.57 15.06
N PRO A 60 2.46 16.52 15.47
CA PRO A 60 3.37 17.18 14.54
C PRO A 60 4.26 16.19 13.80
N GLY A 61 4.94 15.28 14.50
CA GLY A 61 5.77 14.26 13.87
C GLY A 61 4.97 13.31 12.98
N SER A 62 3.70 13.06 13.32
CA SER A 62 2.78 12.31 12.48
C SER A 62 2.46 13.01 11.14
N PHE A 63 2.33 14.33 11.13
CA PHE A 63 2.17 15.12 9.89
C PHE A 63 3.47 15.16 9.08
N ASP A 64 4.62 15.30 9.75
CA ASP A 64 5.94 15.30 9.10
C ASP A 64 6.20 13.97 8.40
N ASP A 65 5.91 12.84 9.06
CA ASP A 65 6.04 11.51 8.46
C ASP A 65 5.14 11.35 7.21
N ALA A 66 3.95 11.95 7.20
CA ALA A 66 3.07 11.93 6.04
C ALA A 66 3.63 12.74 4.86
N ALA A 67 4.25 13.90 5.14
CA ALA A 67 4.91 14.71 4.13
C ALA A 67 6.19 14.05 3.60
N GLU A 68 7.03 13.49 4.49
CA GLU A 68 8.24 12.75 4.13
C GLU A 68 7.89 11.63 3.13
N ARG A 69 6.87 10.83 3.46
CA ARG A 69 6.41 9.70 2.65
C ARG A 69 5.96 10.09 1.23
N LEU A 70 5.50 11.32 1.01
CA LEU A 70 5.09 11.80 -0.31
C LEU A 70 6.28 12.24 -1.17
N HIS A 71 7.31 12.83 -0.58
CA HIS A 71 8.41 13.45 -1.33
C HIS A 71 9.48 12.46 -1.78
N PHE A 72 9.89 11.52 -0.92
CA PHE A 72 11.10 10.73 -1.15
C PHE A 72 11.03 9.78 -2.37
N TYR A 73 9.82 9.47 -2.86
CA TYR A 73 9.63 8.67 -4.07
C TYR A 73 10.35 9.27 -5.28
N ASN A 74 10.29 10.60 -5.42
CA ASN A 74 10.95 11.28 -6.53
C ASN A 74 12.47 11.21 -6.39
N ASP A 75 13.00 11.38 -5.18
CA ASP A 75 14.45 11.34 -4.91
C ASP A 75 15.04 9.98 -5.31
N VAL A 76 14.37 8.88 -4.93
CA VAL A 76 14.79 7.51 -5.31
C VAL A 76 14.76 7.35 -6.83
N LEU A 77 13.71 7.82 -7.50
CA LEU A 77 13.64 7.76 -8.95
C LEU A 77 14.67 8.65 -9.65
N ASP A 78 15.00 9.82 -9.10
CA ASP A 78 15.99 10.73 -9.68
C ASP A 78 17.38 10.10 -9.62
N SER A 79 17.73 9.55 -8.47
CA SER A 79 18.95 8.75 -8.27
C SER A 79 19.01 7.57 -9.24
N LEU A 80 17.93 6.77 -9.32
CA LEU A 80 17.85 5.63 -10.25
C LEU A 80 18.00 6.07 -11.70
N THR A 81 17.28 7.09 -12.12
CA THR A 81 17.32 7.59 -13.51
C THR A 81 18.74 8.02 -13.87
N ASN A 82 19.45 8.70 -12.96
CA ASN A 82 20.83 9.11 -13.20
C ASN A 82 21.80 7.92 -13.28
N ARG A 83 21.64 6.92 -12.43
CA ARG A 83 22.44 5.67 -12.50
C ARG A 83 22.24 4.95 -13.83
N ILE A 84 20.99 4.83 -14.29
CA ILE A 84 20.66 4.22 -15.59
C ILE A 84 21.23 5.05 -16.75
N ARG A 85 21.12 6.38 -16.71
CA ARG A 85 21.72 7.28 -17.71
C ARG A 85 23.23 7.11 -17.83
N GLN A 86 23.93 7.04 -16.70
CA GLN A 86 25.38 6.84 -16.67
C GLN A 86 25.77 5.47 -17.23
N LEU A 87 25.03 4.42 -16.86
CA LEU A 87 25.32 3.06 -17.31
C LEU A 87 24.99 2.84 -18.79
N MET A 88 23.90 3.41 -19.31
CA MET A 88 23.51 3.21 -20.71
C MET A 88 24.22 4.18 -21.67
N GLY A 89 24.64 5.36 -21.21
CA GLY A 89 25.33 6.36 -22.03
C GLY A 89 24.55 6.68 -23.31
N VAL A 90 25.23 6.56 -24.46
CA VAL A 90 24.64 6.82 -25.79
C VAL A 90 23.49 5.87 -26.16
N ARG A 91 23.40 4.72 -25.47
CA ARG A 91 22.42 3.66 -25.72
C ARG A 91 21.14 3.83 -24.93
N LEU A 92 21.05 4.86 -24.08
CA LEU A 92 19.85 5.19 -23.30
C LEU A 92 18.54 5.24 -24.14
N PRO A 93 18.50 5.83 -25.35
CA PRO A 93 17.27 5.88 -26.15
C PRO A 93 16.96 4.57 -26.91
N GLU A 94 17.80 3.54 -26.82
CA GLU A 94 17.64 2.27 -27.56
C GLU A 94 16.52 1.42 -26.96
N ARG A 95 15.32 1.48 -27.57
CA ARG A 95 14.10 0.79 -27.08
C ARG A 95 14.23 -0.72 -26.98
N ASN A 96 14.98 -1.36 -27.87
CA ASN A 96 15.25 -2.80 -27.84
C ASN A 96 15.92 -3.23 -26.52
N ILE A 97 16.81 -2.39 -25.97
CA ILE A 97 17.42 -2.66 -24.66
C ILE A 97 16.37 -2.56 -23.56
N TRP A 98 15.50 -1.55 -23.59
CA TRP A 98 14.43 -1.37 -22.61
C TRP A 98 13.41 -2.50 -22.59
N THR A 99 13.09 -3.10 -23.74
CA THR A 99 12.30 -4.34 -23.80
C THR A 99 13.01 -5.47 -23.04
N GLY A 100 14.33 -5.61 -23.22
CA GLY A 100 15.13 -6.55 -22.45
C GLY A 100 15.17 -6.24 -20.95
N ILE A 101 15.30 -4.96 -20.58
CA ILE A 101 15.26 -4.53 -19.17
C ILE A 101 13.93 -4.91 -18.54
N LYS A 102 12.81 -4.59 -19.20
CA LYS A 102 11.47 -4.92 -18.72
C LYS A 102 11.31 -6.42 -18.51
N ALA A 103 11.73 -7.25 -19.47
CA ALA A 103 11.62 -8.70 -19.39
C ALA A 103 12.40 -9.30 -18.21
N VAL A 104 13.66 -8.86 -18.01
CA VAL A 104 14.46 -9.29 -16.85
C VAL A 104 13.86 -8.77 -15.55
N TYR A 105 13.44 -7.50 -15.51
CA TYR A 105 12.82 -6.90 -14.32
C TYR A 105 11.54 -7.64 -13.91
N SER A 106 10.66 -7.96 -14.87
CA SER A 106 9.44 -8.75 -14.65
C SER A 106 9.78 -10.10 -13.99
N SER A 107 10.79 -10.81 -14.51
CA SER A 107 11.24 -12.08 -13.94
C SER A 107 11.75 -11.94 -12.49
N LEU A 108 12.42 -10.84 -12.16
CA LEU A 108 12.95 -10.58 -10.82
C LEU A 108 11.85 -10.26 -9.80
N ILE A 109 10.80 -9.52 -10.21
CA ILE A 109 9.72 -9.10 -9.31
C ILE A 109 8.62 -10.16 -9.14
N ALA A 110 8.66 -11.26 -9.91
CA ALA A 110 7.67 -12.33 -9.85
C ALA A 110 7.52 -12.97 -8.45
N VAL A 111 8.58 -12.91 -7.62
CA VAL A 111 8.58 -13.40 -6.24
C VAL A 111 8.25 -12.31 -5.20
N SER A 112 8.02 -11.07 -5.64
CA SER A 112 7.73 -9.95 -4.75
C SER A 112 6.25 -9.95 -4.33
N PRO A 113 5.93 -9.76 -3.04
CA PRO A 113 4.54 -9.59 -2.59
C PRO A 113 3.92 -8.24 -2.98
N ALA A 114 4.74 -7.30 -3.48
CA ALA A 114 4.34 -5.96 -3.94
C ALA A 114 4.71 -5.73 -5.41
N TRP A 115 4.63 -6.79 -6.23
CA TRP A 115 4.99 -6.77 -7.65
C TRP A 115 4.24 -5.68 -8.43
N GLU A 116 2.99 -5.38 -8.08
CA GLU A 116 2.14 -4.40 -8.76
C GLU A 116 2.65 -2.97 -8.56
N ILE A 117 3.23 -2.74 -7.39
CA ILE A 117 3.91 -1.48 -7.05
C ILE A 117 5.25 -1.40 -7.79
N ALA A 118 5.94 -2.53 -7.96
CA ALA A 118 7.20 -2.62 -8.70
C ALA A 118 7.01 -2.32 -10.19
N GLU A 119 5.98 -2.87 -10.83
CA GLU A 119 5.59 -2.54 -12.21
C GLU A 119 5.37 -1.03 -12.39
N THR A 120 4.64 -0.41 -11.46
CA THR A 120 4.40 1.05 -11.50
C THR A 120 5.65 1.87 -11.27
N PHE A 121 6.54 1.40 -10.39
CA PHE A 121 7.85 2.04 -10.16
C PHE A 121 8.70 2.00 -11.43
N PHE A 122 8.71 0.87 -12.14
CA PHE A 122 9.38 0.74 -13.44
C PHE A 122 8.76 1.65 -14.50
N ASN A 123 7.43 1.73 -14.60
CA ASN A 123 6.74 2.66 -15.50
C ASN A 123 7.12 4.12 -15.22
N SER A 124 7.37 4.46 -13.95
CA SER A 124 7.79 5.81 -13.57
C SER A 124 9.24 6.09 -14.00
N LEU A 125 10.12 5.09 -13.97
CA LEU A 125 11.47 5.19 -14.54
C LEU A 125 11.43 5.38 -16.06
N THR A 126 10.69 4.54 -16.79
CA THR A 126 10.65 4.59 -18.26
C THR A 126 10.10 5.92 -18.75
N ARG A 127 9.06 6.47 -18.10
CA ARG A 127 8.49 7.79 -18.40
C ARG A 127 9.41 8.98 -18.10
N ARG A 128 10.42 8.80 -17.25
CA ARG A 128 11.46 9.83 -17.02
C ARG A 128 12.57 9.80 -18.07
N VAL A 129 12.74 8.67 -18.75
CA VAL A 129 13.71 8.50 -19.83
C VAL A 129 13.10 8.87 -21.17
N PHE A 130 11.95 8.26 -21.48
CA PHE A 130 11.16 8.56 -22.66
C PHE A 130 10.06 9.52 -22.23
N ALA A 131 10.13 10.78 -22.67
CA ALA A 131 9.01 11.71 -22.56
C ALA A 131 7.88 11.27 -23.51
N THR A 132 7.37 10.05 -23.32
CA THR A 132 6.44 9.38 -24.23
C THR A 132 5.10 10.10 -24.21
N ALA A 133 4.66 10.57 -25.37
CA ALA A 133 3.26 10.88 -25.60
C ALA A 133 2.50 9.55 -25.80
N GLY A 134 1.59 9.22 -24.89
CA GLY A 134 0.86 7.95 -24.90
C GLY A 134 1.50 6.86 -24.04
N VAL A 135 1.39 5.60 -24.47
CA VAL A 135 1.90 4.41 -23.77
C VAL A 135 2.59 3.47 -24.75
N ASP A 136 3.64 2.79 -24.31
CA ASP A 136 4.38 1.80 -25.11
C ASP A 136 4.49 0.47 -24.35
N GLN A 137 3.67 -0.52 -24.74
CA GLN A 137 3.59 -1.82 -24.05
C GLN A 137 4.91 -2.61 -24.09
N ALA A 138 5.78 -2.34 -25.07
CA ALA A 138 7.06 -3.03 -25.21
C ALA A 138 8.04 -2.63 -24.10
N ILE A 139 7.85 -1.46 -23.49
CA ILE A 139 8.75 -0.91 -22.46
C ILE A 139 8.02 -0.48 -21.17
N GLU A 140 6.69 -0.49 -21.14
CA GLU A 140 5.85 -0.21 -19.97
C GLU A 140 4.91 -1.38 -19.63
N PHE A 141 4.59 -1.55 -18.35
CA PHE A 141 3.55 -2.43 -17.83
C PHE A 141 2.19 -1.73 -17.91
N ILE A 142 1.55 -1.74 -19.08
CA ILE A 142 0.19 -1.20 -19.25
C ILE A 142 -0.81 -2.13 -18.58
N ASP A 143 -0.86 -3.37 -19.05
CA ASP A 143 -1.45 -4.48 -18.32
C ASP A 143 -0.39 -5.06 -17.38
N THR A 144 -0.86 -5.74 -16.33
CA THR A 144 0.06 -6.46 -15.46
C THR A 144 0.53 -7.74 -16.13
N ASP A 145 1.77 -8.13 -15.85
CA ASP A 145 2.31 -9.44 -16.21
C ASP A 145 1.87 -10.55 -15.21
N PHE A 146 1.15 -10.21 -14.14
CA PHE A 146 0.77 -11.10 -13.04
C PHE A 146 -0.70 -10.98 -12.64
N ASP A 147 -1.42 -12.11 -12.56
CA ASP A 147 -2.84 -12.11 -12.14
C ASP A 147 -3.03 -12.09 -10.61
N ALA A 148 -2.03 -12.56 -9.87
CA ALA A 148 -2.09 -12.74 -8.42
C ALA A 148 -0.69 -12.65 -7.78
N PRO A 149 -0.60 -12.30 -6.49
CA PRO A 149 0.66 -12.37 -5.75
C PRO A 149 1.21 -13.80 -5.75
N PRO A 150 2.55 -13.95 -5.63
CA PRO A 150 3.19 -15.26 -5.63
C PRO A 150 2.61 -16.18 -4.55
N THR A 151 2.55 -17.48 -4.84
CA THR A 151 2.05 -18.52 -3.91
C THR A 151 3.03 -18.81 -2.76
N SER A 152 4.22 -18.19 -2.76
CA SER A 152 5.24 -18.40 -1.72
C SER A 152 4.73 -17.91 -0.36
N ALA A 153 4.47 -18.87 0.53
CA ALA A 153 3.87 -18.71 1.86
C ALA A 153 2.55 -17.90 1.90
N PRO A 154 1.49 -18.39 2.57
CA PRO A 154 0.28 -17.59 2.74
C PRO A 154 0.57 -16.40 3.66
N ILE A 155 0.83 -15.21 3.09
CA ILE A 155 0.79 -13.93 3.81
C ILE A 155 -0.63 -13.72 4.33
N ASN A 156 -0.83 -13.98 5.63
CA ASN A 156 -2.11 -13.79 6.27
C ASN A 156 -2.23 -12.33 6.72
N ILE A 157 -3.13 -11.59 6.08
CA ILE A 157 -3.37 -10.17 6.38
C ILE A 157 -4.47 -9.97 7.44
N THR A 158 -5.14 -11.05 7.86
CA THR A 158 -6.26 -11.01 8.80
C THR A 158 -6.09 -12.00 9.94
N LYS A 159 -6.64 -11.65 11.10
CA LYS A 159 -6.79 -12.56 12.24
C LYS A 159 -8.27 -12.70 12.58
N THR A 160 -8.66 -13.91 12.95
CA THR A 160 -10.05 -14.24 13.29
C THR A 160 -10.18 -14.63 14.74
N TYR A 161 -11.10 -13.98 15.45
CA TYR A 161 -11.50 -14.27 16.82
C TYR A 161 -12.89 -14.89 16.79
N ARG A 162 -13.14 -15.95 17.56
CA ARG A 162 -14.40 -16.70 17.54
C ARG A 162 -14.97 -16.74 18.95
N GLY A 163 -16.27 -16.49 19.09
CA GLY A 163 -16.92 -16.47 20.39
C GLY A 163 -18.41 -16.22 20.30
N GLN A 164 -19.01 -15.88 21.45
CA GLN A 164 -20.45 -15.61 21.56
C GLN A 164 -20.77 -14.15 21.93
N SER A 165 -19.78 -13.39 22.39
CA SER A 165 -19.92 -11.98 22.73
C SER A 165 -19.06 -11.11 21.82
N LEU A 166 -19.68 -10.20 21.06
CA LEU A 166 -18.92 -9.26 20.24
C LEU A 166 -18.08 -8.31 21.10
N ALA A 167 -18.53 -7.97 22.32
CA ALA A 167 -17.75 -7.15 23.25
C ALA A 167 -16.44 -7.85 23.65
N GLU A 168 -16.47 -9.13 24.00
CA GLU A 168 -15.28 -9.91 24.36
C GLU A 168 -14.31 -10.08 23.18
N LEU A 169 -14.83 -10.26 21.96
CA LEU A 169 -14.01 -10.35 20.76
C LEU A 169 -13.35 -9.01 20.42
N LEU A 170 -14.09 -7.90 20.52
CA LEU A 170 -13.54 -6.55 20.35
C LEU A 170 -12.47 -6.25 21.40
N TYR A 171 -12.74 -6.58 22.67
CA TYR A 171 -11.78 -6.45 23.75
C TYR A 171 -10.50 -7.21 23.42
N SER A 172 -10.61 -8.51 23.10
CA SER A 172 -9.47 -9.38 22.77
C SER A 172 -8.66 -8.87 21.58
N ALA A 173 -9.32 -8.41 20.52
CA ALA A 173 -8.64 -7.88 19.35
C ALA A 173 -7.91 -6.56 19.63
N LEU A 174 -8.50 -5.70 20.47
CA LEU A 174 -7.93 -4.40 20.81
C LEU A 174 -6.78 -4.50 21.82
N THR A 175 -6.86 -5.41 22.79
CA THR A 175 -5.80 -5.65 23.78
C THR A 175 -4.57 -6.36 23.20
N GLU A 176 -4.75 -7.09 22.10
CA GLU A 176 -3.63 -7.65 21.35
C GLU A 176 -2.83 -6.58 20.59
N VAL A 177 -3.49 -5.49 20.17
CA VAL A 177 -2.84 -4.38 19.45
C VAL A 177 -2.16 -3.40 20.40
N PHE A 178 -2.86 -3.04 21.48
CA PHE A 178 -2.38 -2.15 22.53
C PHE A 178 -2.63 -2.81 23.87
N ASP A 179 -1.58 -2.94 24.69
CA ASP A 179 -1.66 -3.53 26.03
C ASP A 179 -2.81 -2.94 26.86
N GLU A 180 -3.40 -3.75 27.73
CA GLU A 180 -4.53 -3.36 28.60
C GLU A 180 -4.27 -2.05 29.36
N THR A 181 -3.02 -1.81 29.77
CA THR A 181 -2.61 -0.58 30.48
C THR A 181 -2.65 0.69 29.64
N CYS A 182 -2.78 0.57 28.32
CA CYS A 182 -2.85 1.72 27.42
C CYS A 182 -4.26 2.35 27.36
N TRP A 183 -5.27 1.71 27.92
CA TRP A 183 -6.68 2.08 27.74
C TRP A 183 -7.26 2.84 28.94
N ASP A 184 -8.21 3.74 28.68
CA ASP A 184 -8.98 4.45 29.72
C ASP A 184 -10.05 3.50 30.33
N ASP A 185 -11.06 3.10 29.55
CA ASP A 185 -12.08 2.12 29.95
C ASP A 185 -12.53 1.28 28.75
N LEU A 186 -11.66 0.36 28.32
CA LEU A 186 -11.92 -0.54 27.19
C LEU A 186 -13.11 -1.50 27.43
N PRO A 187 -13.26 -2.17 28.59
CA PRO A 187 -14.40 -3.07 28.82
C PRO A 187 -15.74 -2.38 28.59
N LYS A 188 -15.94 -1.18 29.16
CA LYS A 188 -17.19 -0.43 29.01
C LYS A 188 -17.43 0.05 27.59
N THR A 189 -16.41 0.56 26.92
CA THR A 189 -16.55 1.05 25.54
C THR A 189 -16.78 -0.09 24.54
N ALA A 190 -16.19 -1.27 24.76
CA ALA A 190 -16.47 -2.48 23.99
C ALA A 190 -17.92 -2.96 24.14
N GLU A 191 -18.46 -2.96 25.37
CA GLU A 191 -19.88 -3.26 25.63
C GLU A 191 -20.82 -2.30 24.91
N LEU A 192 -20.57 -0.99 24.99
CA LEU A 192 -21.38 0.03 24.31
C LEU A 192 -21.35 -0.13 22.79
N ALA A 193 -20.17 -0.41 22.22
CA ALA A 193 -20.00 -0.64 20.80
C ALA A 193 -20.77 -1.89 20.34
N SER A 194 -20.64 -3.01 21.09
CA SER A 194 -21.35 -4.25 20.83
C SER A 194 -22.87 -4.07 20.87
N ALA A 195 -23.38 -3.47 21.96
CA ALA A 195 -24.81 -3.22 22.13
C ALA A 195 -25.42 -2.41 20.98
N ARG A 196 -24.66 -1.45 20.42
CA ARG A 196 -25.13 -0.65 19.28
C ARG A 196 -25.22 -1.44 17.98
N ILE A 197 -24.34 -2.42 17.76
CA ILE A 197 -24.44 -3.34 16.62
C ILE A 197 -25.63 -4.29 16.80
N GLU A 198 -25.74 -4.89 17.98
CA GLU A 198 -26.77 -5.90 18.26
C GLU A 198 -28.18 -5.30 18.31
N ALA A 199 -28.35 -4.07 18.81
CA ALA A 199 -29.62 -3.37 18.74
C ALA A 199 -30.08 -3.12 17.30
N ALA A 200 -29.14 -2.88 16.38
CA ALA A 200 -29.46 -2.66 14.97
C ALA A 200 -29.60 -3.96 14.18
N ARG A 201 -29.05 -5.06 14.67
CA ARG A 201 -29.08 -6.39 14.04
C ARG A 201 -28.99 -7.47 15.14
N PRO A 202 -30.13 -7.85 15.75
CA PRO A 202 -30.15 -8.82 16.82
C PRO A 202 -29.57 -10.16 16.35
N PRO A 203 -28.69 -10.80 17.14
CA PRO A 203 -28.05 -12.03 16.72
C PRO A 203 -29.07 -13.16 16.57
N LYS A 204 -29.13 -13.79 15.39
CA LYS A 204 -29.92 -15.02 15.19
C LYS A 204 -29.23 -16.27 15.74
N ASN A 205 -27.90 -16.29 15.66
CA ASN A 205 -27.03 -17.32 16.23
C ASN A 205 -26.08 -16.62 17.23
N PRO A 206 -25.91 -17.16 18.46
CA PRO A 206 -24.96 -16.60 19.42
C PRO A 206 -23.52 -16.67 18.91
N GLN A 207 -23.16 -17.66 18.08
CA GLN A 207 -21.80 -17.81 17.59
C GLN A 207 -21.49 -16.80 16.48
N LEU A 208 -20.37 -16.10 16.64
CA LEU A 208 -19.86 -15.13 15.67
C LEU A 208 -18.34 -15.21 15.53
N GLU A 209 -17.86 -14.64 14.44
CA GLU A 209 -16.43 -14.42 14.21
C GLU A 209 -16.17 -12.94 13.97
N LEU A 210 -15.13 -12.42 14.61
CA LEU A 210 -14.56 -11.12 14.33
C LEU A 210 -13.29 -11.34 13.53
N GLU A 211 -13.31 -10.99 12.24
CA GLU A 211 -12.13 -11.04 11.38
C GLU A 211 -11.62 -9.61 11.19
N VAL A 212 -10.37 -9.35 11.57
CA VAL A 212 -9.74 -8.02 11.52
C VAL A 212 -8.44 -8.08 10.74
N VAL A 213 -8.14 -7.01 10.00
CA VAL A 213 -6.80 -6.80 9.42
C VAL A 213 -5.79 -6.71 10.56
N THR A 214 -4.69 -7.46 10.45
CA THR A 214 -3.64 -7.53 11.48
C THR A 214 -2.96 -6.17 11.70
N SER A 215 -2.86 -5.38 10.64
CA SER A 215 -2.28 -4.04 10.69
C SER A 215 -3.28 -2.97 11.07
N VAL A 216 -2.86 -2.09 11.98
CA VAL A 216 -3.61 -0.87 12.35
C VAL A 216 -3.42 0.21 11.29
N PHE A 217 -4.51 0.89 10.95
CA PHE A 217 -4.50 2.04 10.07
C PHE A 217 -4.37 3.32 10.90
N TYR A 218 -3.42 4.19 10.60
CA TYR A 218 -3.22 5.45 11.32
C TYR A 218 -3.45 6.64 10.40
N ARG A 219 -4.25 7.62 10.85
CA ARG A 219 -4.46 8.88 10.13
C ARG A 219 -4.81 10.02 11.05
N GLY A 220 -4.09 11.13 10.91
CA GLY A 220 -4.24 12.28 11.77
C GLY A 220 -3.97 11.87 13.22
N ARG A 221 -4.99 12.02 14.08
CA ARG A 221 -4.96 11.65 15.50
C ARG A 221 -5.67 10.32 15.82
N GLY A 222 -6.10 9.58 14.80
CA GLY A 222 -6.86 8.34 14.97
C GLY A 222 -6.08 7.11 14.55
N ALA A 223 -6.35 6.01 15.24
CA ALA A 223 -5.98 4.66 14.85
C ALA A 223 -7.25 3.84 14.57
N TYR A 224 -7.20 2.92 13.61
CA TYR A 224 -8.38 2.19 13.15
C TYR A 224 -8.05 0.72 12.92
N LEU A 225 -8.81 -0.16 13.56
CA LEU A 225 -8.84 -1.58 13.22
C LEU A 225 -9.99 -1.83 12.25
N ILE A 226 -9.70 -2.41 11.10
CA ILE A 226 -10.64 -2.62 10.00
C ILE A 226 -10.92 -4.10 9.86
N GLY A 227 -12.18 -4.49 9.68
CA GLY A 227 -12.55 -5.89 9.60
C GLY A 227 -14.01 -6.12 9.26
N ARG A 228 -14.51 -7.30 9.61
CA ARG A 228 -15.91 -7.67 9.50
C ARG A 228 -16.33 -8.62 10.62
N VAL A 229 -17.61 -8.53 10.98
CA VAL A 229 -18.30 -9.52 11.81
C VAL A 229 -18.97 -10.53 10.89
N LEU A 230 -18.74 -11.80 11.16
CA LEU A 230 -19.34 -12.93 10.46
C LEU A 230 -20.31 -13.65 11.40
N ARG A 231 -21.50 -13.94 10.91
CA ARG A 231 -22.52 -14.76 11.57
C ARG A 231 -23.04 -15.77 10.55
N GLU A 232 -23.32 -16.98 11.01
CA GLU A 232 -23.84 -18.04 10.14
C GLU A 232 -25.19 -17.63 9.53
N GLY A 233 -25.37 -17.88 8.22
CA GLY A 233 -26.61 -17.56 7.49
C GLY A 233 -26.85 -16.06 7.26
N GLU A 234 -25.84 -15.23 7.49
CA GLU A 234 -25.95 -13.78 7.51
C GLU A 234 -24.84 -13.14 6.65
N PRO A 235 -25.14 -12.07 5.87
CA PRO A 235 -24.11 -11.39 5.12
C PRO A 235 -23.08 -10.77 6.08
N PRO A 236 -21.77 -10.82 5.74
CA PRO A 236 -20.73 -10.19 6.54
C PRO A 236 -21.04 -8.72 6.82
N LEU A 237 -20.79 -8.27 8.05
CA LEU A 237 -20.95 -6.88 8.45
C LEU A 237 -19.57 -6.22 8.53
N PRO A 238 -19.19 -5.38 7.56
CA PRO A 238 -17.95 -4.60 7.65
C PRO A 238 -17.97 -3.68 8.87
N ILE A 239 -16.83 -3.54 9.54
CA ILE A 239 -16.67 -2.68 10.71
C ILE A 239 -15.33 -1.93 10.68
N ALA A 240 -15.30 -0.78 11.36
CA ALA A 240 -14.06 -0.10 11.72
C ALA A 240 -14.12 0.37 13.17
N ALA A 241 -13.26 -0.19 14.02
CA ALA A 241 -13.08 0.29 15.39
C ALA A 241 -12.17 1.53 15.36
N CYS A 242 -12.72 2.67 15.75
CA CYS A 242 -12.06 3.98 15.73
C CYS A 242 -11.50 4.29 17.12
N LEU A 243 -10.19 4.50 17.18
CA LEU A 243 -9.46 4.71 18.42
C LEU A 243 -8.89 6.13 18.45
N ARG A 244 -8.96 6.75 19.64
CA ARG A 244 -8.42 8.09 19.90
C ARG A 244 -7.51 8.04 21.12
N HIS A 245 -6.51 8.92 21.15
CA HIS A 245 -5.61 9.06 22.29
C HIS A 245 -5.34 10.54 22.54
N GLU A 246 -6.30 11.24 23.14
CA GLU A 246 -6.26 12.71 23.19
C GLU A 246 -5.57 13.29 24.41
N ASP A 247 -5.61 12.58 25.53
CA ASP A 247 -5.10 13.04 26.81
C ASP A 247 -4.41 11.89 27.56
N GLU A 248 -4.03 12.13 28.81
CA GLU A 248 -3.21 11.21 29.61
C GLU A 248 -4.00 10.03 30.18
N ARG A 249 -5.33 10.02 30.03
CA ARG A 249 -6.17 8.93 30.51
C ARG A 249 -5.99 7.64 29.71
N GLY A 250 -5.44 7.74 28.51
CA GLY A 250 -5.13 6.60 27.64
C GLY A 250 -5.95 6.59 26.35
N ILE A 251 -5.91 5.45 25.67
CA ILE A 251 -6.62 5.20 24.43
C ILE A 251 -8.10 4.98 24.73
N VAL A 252 -8.95 5.59 23.94
CA VAL A 252 -10.40 5.46 23.97
C VAL A 252 -10.86 4.75 22.70
N PHE A 253 -11.65 3.69 22.86
CA PHE A 253 -12.45 3.13 21.77
C PHE A 253 -13.67 4.03 21.55
N ASP A 254 -13.49 5.02 20.67
CA ASP A 254 -14.39 6.16 20.49
C ASP A 254 -15.66 5.81 19.72
N ALA A 255 -15.53 5.00 18.66
CA ALA A 255 -16.66 4.64 17.81
C ALA A 255 -16.45 3.32 17.07
N LEU A 256 -17.55 2.61 16.82
CA LEU A 256 -17.59 1.47 15.91
C LEU A 256 -18.44 1.82 14.68
N LEU A 257 -17.76 2.03 13.56
CA LEU A 257 -18.42 2.22 12.26
C LEU A 257 -18.88 0.88 11.71
N ARG A 258 -20.00 0.85 10.98
CA ARG A 258 -20.60 -0.39 10.49
C ARG A 258 -21.14 -0.26 9.06
N GLY A 259 -20.98 -1.31 8.28
CA GLY A 259 -21.45 -1.37 6.91
C GLY A 259 -20.52 -0.68 5.91
N ASP A 260 -20.74 -0.97 4.64
CA ASP A 260 -19.88 -0.51 3.54
C ASP A 260 -19.88 1.01 3.35
N VAL A 261 -21.00 1.69 3.64
CA VAL A 261 -21.13 3.16 3.52
C VAL A 261 -20.22 3.89 4.50
N ASP A 262 -20.26 3.54 5.79
CA ASP A 262 -19.46 4.24 6.80
C ASP A 262 -17.96 4.02 6.55
N LEU A 263 -17.56 2.79 6.20
CA LEU A 263 -16.19 2.48 5.82
C LEU A 263 -15.80 3.26 4.55
N ALA A 264 -16.67 3.36 3.54
CA ALA A 264 -16.37 4.13 2.33
C ALA A 264 -16.13 5.62 2.61
N ILE A 265 -16.82 6.21 3.59
CA ILE A 265 -16.58 7.58 4.07
C ILE A 265 -15.24 7.68 4.80
N LEU A 266 -14.92 6.69 5.64
CA LEU A 266 -13.63 6.61 6.33
C LEU A 266 -12.48 6.53 5.30
N PHE A 267 -12.66 5.80 4.21
CA PHE A 267 -11.71 5.65 3.08
C PHE A 267 -11.97 6.67 1.95
N SER A 268 -12.51 7.85 2.25
CA SER A 268 -12.73 8.91 1.25
C SER A 268 -11.41 9.43 0.64
N PHE A 269 -11.43 9.72 -0.67
CA PHE A 269 -10.32 10.34 -1.40
C PHE A 269 -10.04 11.79 -0.95
N THR A 270 -10.99 12.44 -0.28
CA THR A 270 -10.85 13.80 0.26
C THR A 270 -10.06 13.85 1.58
N ARG A 271 -9.63 12.70 2.10
CA ARG A 271 -8.87 12.58 3.34
C ARG A 271 -7.42 12.22 3.04
N SER A 272 -6.54 12.53 4.00
CA SER A 272 -5.16 12.06 3.95
C SER A 272 -5.08 10.53 3.92
N TYR A 273 -3.97 10.01 3.38
CA TYR A 273 -3.73 8.57 3.30
C TYR A 273 -3.46 7.99 4.69
N PHE A 274 -3.92 6.77 4.91
CA PHE A 274 -3.53 5.98 6.06
C PHE A 274 -2.05 5.60 5.97
N ARG A 275 -1.42 5.53 7.13
CA ARG A 275 -0.19 4.75 7.33
C ARG A 275 -0.61 3.40 7.88
N VAL A 276 -0.34 2.36 7.11
CA VAL A 276 -0.66 0.97 7.44
C VAL A 276 0.50 0.11 6.98
N VAL A 277 1.08 -0.67 7.88
CA VAL A 277 2.15 -1.61 7.53
C VAL A 277 1.52 -2.71 6.69
N VAL A 278 2.03 -2.96 5.49
CA VAL A 278 1.44 -3.94 4.58
C VAL A 278 2.53 -4.60 3.74
N GLU A 279 2.66 -5.91 3.89
CA GLU A 279 3.62 -6.71 3.11
C GLU A 279 3.12 -6.98 1.69
N CYS A 280 1.82 -7.26 1.54
CA CYS A 280 1.17 -7.52 0.25
C CYS A 280 0.02 -6.53 0.01
N PRO A 281 0.27 -5.39 -0.66
CA PRO A 281 -0.75 -4.36 -0.90
C PRO A 281 -1.93 -4.90 -1.70
N TYR A 282 -1.70 -5.74 -2.71
CA TYR A 282 -2.75 -6.41 -3.47
C TYR A 282 -3.77 -7.12 -2.58
N ARG A 283 -3.32 -7.99 -1.66
CA ARG A 283 -4.23 -8.72 -0.76
C ARG A 283 -5.03 -7.79 0.12
N LEU A 284 -4.37 -6.76 0.68
CA LEU A 284 -5.04 -5.78 1.53
C LEU A 284 -6.11 -5.01 0.75
N VAL A 285 -5.81 -4.54 -0.45
CA VAL A 285 -6.77 -3.81 -1.29
C VAL A 285 -7.94 -4.70 -1.70
N ARG A 286 -7.70 -5.97 -2.07
CA ARG A 286 -8.78 -6.91 -2.39
C ARG A 286 -9.67 -7.20 -1.17
N TYR A 287 -9.08 -7.30 0.02
CA TYR A 287 -9.84 -7.43 1.25
C TYR A 287 -10.71 -6.19 1.52
N LEU A 288 -10.12 -4.99 1.43
CA LEU A 288 -10.85 -3.73 1.58
C LEU A 288 -11.96 -3.57 0.53
N GLN A 289 -11.76 -4.08 -0.69
CA GLN A 289 -12.77 -4.08 -1.75
C GLN A 289 -13.94 -5.01 -1.41
N GLN A 290 -13.72 -6.14 -0.73
CA GLN A 290 -14.82 -6.97 -0.22
C GLN A 290 -15.64 -6.23 0.86
N LEU A 291 -14.98 -5.43 1.71
CA LEU A 291 -15.64 -4.62 2.73
C LEU A 291 -16.37 -3.40 2.13
N MET A 292 -15.88 -2.87 1.01
CA MET A 292 -16.40 -1.69 0.34
C MET A 292 -16.55 -1.91 -1.17
N PRO A 293 -17.52 -2.72 -1.65
CA PRO A 293 -17.60 -3.17 -3.04
C PRO A 293 -17.74 -2.04 -4.08
N ARG A 294 -18.27 -0.88 -3.64
CA ARG A 294 -18.47 0.31 -4.48
C ARG A 294 -17.22 1.19 -4.61
N LYS A 295 -16.16 0.94 -3.82
CA LYS A 295 -14.90 1.68 -3.92
C LYS A 295 -14.06 1.13 -5.07
N ARG A 296 -13.53 2.04 -5.88
CA ARG A 296 -12.62 1.69 -6.97
C ARG A 296 -11.24 1.38 -6.42
N LEU A 297 -10.46 0.60 -7.16
CA LEU A 297 -9.11 0.21 -6.76
C LEU A 297 -8.19 1.42 -6.57
N ILE A 298 -8.29 2.43 -7.44
CA ILE A 298 -7.57 3.70 -7.28
C ILE A 298 -7.80 4.31 -5.89
N ASP A 299 -9.04 4.34 -5.42
CA ASP A 299 -9.38 4.99 -4.15
C ASP A 299 -8.78 4.21 -2.97
N LEU A 300 -8.75 2.88 -3.06
CA LEU A 300 -8.19 1.99 -2.02
C LEU A 300 -6.66 2.04 -1.98
N TYR A 301 -5.98 1.97 -3.13
CA TYR A 301 -4.51 2.12 -3.19
C TYR A 301 -4.06 3.50 -2.74
N ASN A 302 -4.78 4.55 -3.12
CA ASN A 302 -4.55 5.90 -2.61
C ASN A 302 -4.71 5.92 -1.09
N ALA A 303 -5.80 5.36 -0.56
CA ALA A 303 -6.06 5.37 0.88
C ALA A 303 -4.95 4.70 1.71
N ILE A 304 -4.27 3.67 1.20
CA ILE A 304 -3.12 3.04 1.87
C ILE A 304 -1.76 3.67 1.48
N GLY A 305 -1.77 4.75 0.69
CA GLY A 305 -0.62 5.61 0.35
C GLY A 305 0.15 5.27 -0.91
N PHE A 306 -0.29 4.27 -1.70
CA PHE A 306 0.30 3.92 -3.00
C PHE A 306 -0.32 4.75 -4.13
N HIS A 307 -0.27 6.07 -4.00
CA HIS A 307 -0.95 6.99 -4.93
C HIS A 307 -0.44 6.93 -6.38
N ARG A 308 0.83 6.56 -6.59
CA ARG A 308 1.38 6.33 -7.94
C ARG A 308 0.74 5.12 -8.59
N HIS A 309 0.57 4.03 -7.84
CA HIS A 309 -0.09 2.82 -8.33
C HIS A 309 -1.59 3.04 -8.52
N GLY A 310 -2.23 3.84 -7.65
CA GLY A 310 -3.62 4.27 -7.88
C GLY A 310 -3.83 4.94 -9.23
N LYS A 311 -2.85 5.73 -9.73
CA LYS A 311 -2.90 6.30 -11.09
C LYS A 311 -2.79 5.23 -12.18
N THR A 312 -1.93 4.23 -12.00
CA THR A 312 -1.82 3.08 -12.93
C THR A 312 -3.15 2.34 -13.03
N GLU A 313 -3.77 2.02 -11.90
CA GLU A 313 -5.07 1.34 -11.84
C GLU A 313 -6.19 2.18 -12.48
N PHE A 314 -6.22 3.49 -12.22
CA PHE A 314 -7.17 4.37 -12.90
C PHE A 314 -7.01 4.40 -14.42
N TYR A 315 -5.76 4.40 -14.91
CA TYR A 315 -5.51 4.35 -16.35
C TYR A 315 -6.01 3.02 -16.94
N ARG A 316 -5.75 1.88 -16.28
CA ARG A 316 -6.25 0.56 -16.67
C ARG A 316 -7.79 0.55 -16.73
N ASP A 317 -8.46 1.01 -15.68
CA ASP A 317 -9.92 1.13 -15.61
C ASP A 317 -10.49 2.04 -16.71
N PHE A 318 -9.85 3.18 -16.95
CA PHE A 318 -10.26 4.15 -17.97
C PHE A 318 -10.17 3.58 -19.38
N ILE A 319 -9.05 2.92 -19.73
CA ILE A 319 -8.89 2.27 -21.03
C ILE A 319 -9.90 1.13 -21.20
N ALA A 320 -10.15 0.33 -20.16
CA ALA A 320 -11.15 -0.72 -20.18
C ALA A 320 -12.57 -0.16 -20.40
N HIS A 321 -12.88 1.00 -19.82
CA HIS A 321 -14.15 1.70 -20.04
C HIS A 321 -14.28 2.22 -21.47
N LEU A 322 -13.25 2.90 -22.01
CA LEU A 322 -13.27 3.41 -23.38
C LEU A 322 -13.45 2.32 -24.45
N ARG A 323 -12.91 1.12 -24.21
CA ARG A 323 -13.11 -0.02 -25.11
C ARG A 323 -14.57 -0.53 -25.14
N LYS A 324 -15.36 -0.23 -24.11
CA LYS A 324 -16.74 -0.71 -23.94
C LYS A 324 -17.80 0.37 -24.15
N SER A 325 -17.42 1.64 -23.99
CA SER A 325 -18.34 2.77 -24.12
C SER A 325 -18.42 3.28 -25.55
N SER A 326 -19.60 3.72 -25.96
CA SER A 326 -19.84 4.46 -27.19
C SER A 326 -20.02 5.97 -26.96
N ASP A 327 -19.87 6.43 -25.72
CA ASP A 327 -20.03 7.83 -25.35
C ASP A 327 -18.93 8.69 -26.00
N ARG A 328 -19.29 9.92 -26.37
CA ARG A 328 -18.34 10.90 -26.93
C ARG A 328 -17.92 11.88 -25.84
N PHE A 329 -16.64 12.26 -25.86
CA PHE A 329 -16.07 13.26 -24.97
C PHE A 329 -16.66 14.66 -25.18
#